data_AF-A0A7W0KQX0-F1
#
_entry.id   AF-A0A7W0KQX0-F1
#
_cell.length_a   1.000
_cell.length_b   1.000
_cell.length_c   1.000
_cell.angle_alpha   90.00
_cell.angle_beta   90.00
_cell.angle_gamma   90.00
#
_symmetry.space_group_name_H-M   'P 1'
#
loop_
_entity.id
_entity.type
_entity.pdbx_description
1 polymer ?
#
loop_
_entity_poly.entity_id
_entity_poly.type
_entity_poly.pdbx_seq_one_letter_code
_entity_poly.pdbx_strand_id
1 'polypeptide(L)'
;MPDAPAEPIAATTTTPIAPPAYAPSGPACPRGRRAVQITAVVATVGVLLALAGLASSARPLSTPTQDCGTALTYLTQGRVNEFVDPDDPPAGVTKAEALANEADPCQERAANRARPAGALVIGGTLLALVALIVEGFLRHSINRAARRSWLTPGPPGLPPPPAAAPPPSPPPAY
;
A
#
# COMPACT_ATOMS: atom_id res chain seq x y z
N MET A 1 43.59 -85.70 10.20
CA MET A 1 42.92 -84.43 10.57
C MET A 1 43.22 -83.44 9.46
N PRO A 2 42.20 -82.85 8.83
CA PRO A 2 42.33 -82.07 7.59
C PRO A 2 42.78 -80.62 7.84
N ASP A 3 43.73 -80.15 7.03
CA ASP A 3 44.07 -78.73 6.90
C ASP A 3 43.03 -78.03 6.03
N ALA A 4 42.30 -77.09 6.64
CA ALA A 4 41.38 -76.21 5.93
C ALA A 4 42.11 -74.90 5.55
N PRO A 5 42.06 -74.44 4.29
CA PRO A 5 42.58 -73.13 3.94
C PRO A 5 41.63 -72.01 4.43
N ALA A 6 42.22 -71.02 5.11
CA ALA A 6 41.54 -69.84 5.63
C ALA A 6 40.94 -68.98 4.50
N GLU A 7 39.65 -68.64 4.63
CA GLU A 7 38.99 -67.65 3.78
C GLU A 7 39.57 -66.25 4.03
N PRO A 8 39.82 -65.44 2.97
CA PRO A 8 40.18 -64.04 3.15
C PRO A 8 38.97 -63.23 3.60
N ILE A 9 39.11 -62.57 4.74
CA ILE A 9 38.12 -61.67 5.33
C ILE A 9 37.91 -60.50 4.35
N ALA A 10 36.71 -60.42 3.76
CA ALA A 10 36.32 -59.33 2.89
C ALA A 10 36.42 -58.00 3.66
N ALA A 11 37.30 -57.11 3.21
CA ALA A 11 37.41 -55.77 3.74
C ALA A 11 36.13 -55.00 3.40
N THR A 12 35.25 -54.84 4.39
CA THR A 12 34.10 -53.94 4.31
C THR A 12 34.62 -52.54 4.04
N THR A 13 34.45 -52.07 2.80
CA THR A 13 34.78 -50.71 2.42
C THR A 13 33.76 -49.78 3.09
N THR A 14 34.12 -49.23 4.25
CA THR A 14 33.37 -48.14 4.90
C THR A 14 33.38 -46.95 3.96
N THR A 15 32.30 -46.77 3.21
CA THR A 15 32.10 -45.58 2.37
C THR A 15 32.01 -44.38 3.31
N PRO A 16 32.82 -43.31 3.14
CA PRO A 16 32.67 -42.11 3.93
C PRO A 16 31.27 -41.54 3.70
N ILE A 17 30.43 -41.52 4.74
CA ILE A 17 29.16 -40.81 4.71
C ILE A 17 29.51 -39.33 4.56
N ALA A 18 29.34 -38.80 3.36
CA ALA A 18 29.48 -37.37 3.12
C ALA A 18 28.54 -36.62 4.08
N PRO A 19 29.00 -35.58 4.78
CA PRO A 19 28.11 -34.77 5.60
C PRO A 19 26.97 -34.26 4.71
N PRO A 20 25.72 -34.20 5.21
CA PRO A 20 24.62 -33.70 4.42
C PRO A 20 25.00 -32.31 3.91
N ALA A 21 25.08 -32.16 2.59
CA ALA A 21 25.33 -30.88 1.96
C ALA A 21 24.32 -29.90 2.57
N TYR A 22 24.83 -28.94 3.33
CA TYR A 22 24.03 -27.86 3.88
C TYR A 22 23.49 -27.10 2.67
N ALA A 23 22.27 -27.44 2.26
CA ALA A 23 21.61 -26.74 1.18
C ALA A 23 21.58 -25.27 1.61
N PRO A 24 22.09 -24.33 0.80
CA PRO A 24 21.94 -22.92 1.12
C PRO A 24 20.44 -22.70 1.28
N SER A 25 20.03 -22.38 2.50
CA SER A 25 18.68 -21.92 2.77
C SER A 25 18.49 -20.68 1.91
N GLY A 26 17.87 -20.87 0.75
CA GLY A 26 17.61 -19.80 -0.21
C GLY A 26 16.92 -18.65 0.49
N PRO A 27 17.03 -17.42 -0.03
CA PRO A 27 16.51 -16.24 0.62
C PRO A 27 15.03 -16.45 0.98
N ALA A 28 14.77 -16.55 2.28
CA ALA A 28 13.43 -16.61 2.80
C ALA A 28 12.72 -15.32 2.41
N CYS A 29 11.81 -15.42 1.43
CA CYS A 29 10.37 -15.19 1.61
C CYS A 29 9.75 -14.42 0.43
N PRO A 30 9.08 -15.08 -0.54
CA PRO A 30 8.21 -14.43 -1.52
C PRO A 30 6.98 -13.75 -0.88
N ARG A 31 6.68 -14.03 0.40
CA ARG A 31 5.52 -13.48 1.12
C ARG A 31 5.63 -11.97 1.41
N GLY A 32 6.84 -11.46 1.64
CA GLY A 32 7.05 -10.03 1.93
C GLY A 32 6.71 -9.13 0.73
N ARG A 33 7.06 -9.56 -0.49
CA ARG A 33 6.80 -8.80 -1.72
C ARG A 33 5.31 -8.70 -2.04
N ARG A 34 4.54 -9.78 -1.85
CA ARG A 34 3.09 -9.78 -2.05
C ARG A 34 2.37 -8.90 -1.02
N ALA A 35 2.79 -8.94 0.24
CA ALA A 35 2.22 -8.08 1.28
C ALA A 35 2.42 -6.59 0.97
N VAL A 36 3.63 -6.20 0.54
CA VAL A 36 3.92 -4.81 0.12
C VAL A 36 3.13 -4.40 -1.13
N GLN A 37 2.95 -5.30 -2.10
CA GLN A 37 2.10 -5.01 -3.27
C GLN A 37 0.64 -4.78 -2.89
N ILE A 38 0.09 -5.59 -1.98
CA ILE A 38 -1.29 -5.45 -1.52
C ILE A 38 -1.46 -4.14 -0.74
N THR A 39 -0.56 -3.80 0.18
CA THR A 39 -0.64 -2.52 0.92
C THR A 39 -0.55 -1.32 -0.01
N ALA A 40 0.30 -1.37 -1.03
CA ALA A 40 0.41 -0.32 -2.03
C ALA A 40 -0.90 -0.16 -2.84
N VAL A 41 -1.53 -1.26 -3.27
CA VAL A 41 -2.83 -1.21 -3.96
C VAL A 41 -3.90 -0.59 -3.06
N VAL A 42 -3.99 -1.04 -1.80
CA VAL A 42 -4.96 -0.51 -0.82
C VAL A 42 -4.73 0.99 -0.59
N ALA A 43 -3.48 1.42 -0.42
CA ALA A 43 -3.15 2.83 -0.27
C ALA A 43 -3.58 3.64 -1.49
N THR A 44 -3.33 3.13 -2.69
CA THR A 44 -3.72 3.78 -3.95
C THR A 44 -5.23 3.93 -4.04
N VAL A 45 -5.99 2.88 -3.70
CA VAL A 45 -7.46 2.93 -3.65
C VAL A 45 -7.93 3.98 -2.63
N GLY A 46 -7.32 4.04 -1.45
CA GLY A 46 -7.65 5.04 -0.42
C GLY A 46 -7.45 6.47 -0.92
N VAL A 47 -6.32 6.74 -1.59
CA VAL A 47 -6.04 8.04 -2.20
C VAL A 47 -7.05 8.37 -3.29
N LEU A 48 -7.39 7.42 -4.17
CA LEU A 48 -8.40 7.63 -5.22
C LEU A 48 -9.78 7.96 -4.65
N LEU A 49 -10.20 7.27 -3.57
CA LEU A 49 -11.46 7.57 -2.88
C LEU A 49 -11.44 8.98 -2.27
N ALA A 50 -10.34 9.38 -1.65
CA ALA A 50 -10.20 10.72 -1.09
C ALA A 50 -10.26 11.81 -2.16
N LEU A 51 -9.57 11.61 -3.29
CA LEU A 51 -9.61 12.52 -4.43
C LEU A 51 -11.01 12.59 -5.05
N ALA A 52 -11.71 11.46 -5.18
CA ALA A 52 -13.08 11.43 -5.68
C ALA A 52 -14.03 12.20 -4.74
N GLY A 53 -13.88 12.04 -3.42
CA GLY A 53 -14.59 12.82 -2.43
C GLY A 53 -14.35 14.32 -2.59
N LEU A 54 -13.09 14.74 -2.74
CA LEU A 54 -12.71 16.15 -2.95
C LEU A 54 -13.27 16.72 -4.26
N ALA A 55 -13.18 15.96 -5.35
CA ALA A 55 -13.73 16.38 -6.65
C ALA A 55 -15.27 16.51 -6.61
N SER A 56 -15.94 15.64 -5.85
CA SER A 56 -17.40 15.70 -5.69
C SER A 56 -17.85 16.91 -4.87
N SER A 57 -17.08 17.32 -3.84
CA SER A 57 -17.40 18.51 -3.03
C SER A 57 -17.13 19.83 -3.73
N ALA A 58 -16.27 19.83 -4.75
CA ALA A 58 -15.96 20.98 -5.59
C ALA A 58 -17.00 21.24 -6.70
N ARG A 59 -18.03 20.40 -6.84
CA ARG A 59 -19.07 20.63 -7.86
C ARG A 59 -19.96 21.83 -7.49
N PRO A 60 -20.20 22.76 -8.44
CA PRO A 60 -21.04 23.92 -8.18
C PRO A 60 -22.49 23.50 -7.89
N LEU A 61 -23.08 24.26 -6.98
CA LEU A 61 -24.48 24.28 -6.60
C LEU A 61 -24.98 25.68 -6.95
N SER A 62 -25.79 25.75 -8.00
CA SER A 62 -26.47 26.96 -8.40
C SER A 62 -27.97 26.72 -8.37
N THR A 63 -28.69 27.78 -8.05
CA THR A 63 -30.15 27.83 -8.07
C THR A 63 -30.54 29.01 -8.97
N PRO A 64 -31.77 29.03 -9.53
CA PRO A 64 -32.22 30.15 -10.35
C PRO A 64 -32.14 31.51 -9.64
N THR A 65 -32.22 31.51 -8.31
CA THR A 65 -32.20 32.73 -7.50
C THR A 65 -30.81 33.08 -6.97
N GLN A 66 -29.92 32.09 -6.78
CA GLN A 66 -28.63 32.28 -6.10
C GLN A 66 -27.51 31.36 -6.58
N ASP A 67 -26.29 31.89 -6.57
CA ASP A 67 -25.07 31.10 -6.64
C ASP A 67 -24.62 30.65 -5.24
N CYS A 68 -24.88 29.38 -4.94
CA CYS A 68 -24.57 28.77 -3.66
C CYS A 68 -23.12 28.23 -3.59
N GLY A 69 -22.35 28.42 -4.65
CA GLY A 69 -20.93 28.06 -4.72
C GLY A 69 -20.74 26.54 -4.76
N THR A 70 -19.75 26.02 -4.04
CA THR A 70 -19.53 24.57 -3.90
C THR A 70 -19.80 24.18 -2.45
N ALA A 71 -20.05 22.90 -2.19
CA ALA A 71 -20.22 22.42 -0.82
C ALA A 71 -18.98 22.73 0.04
N LEU A 72 -17.79 22.72 -0.56
CA LEU A 72 -16.54 23.07 0.11
C LEU A 72 -16.45 24.56 0.44
N THR A 73 -16.79 25.46 -0.50
CA THR A 73 -16.76 26.90 -0.22
C THR A 73 -17.87 27.34 0.71
N TYR A 74 -19.05 26.72 0.64
CA TYR A 74 -20.15 26.98 1.58
C TYR A 74 -19.72 26.69 3.02
N LEU A 75 -19.10 25.52 3.26
CA LEU A 75 -18.64 25.11 4.59
C LEU A 75 -17.45 25.92 5.11
N THR A 76 -16.55 26.36 4.23
CA THR A 76 -15.33 27.09 4.64
C THR A 76 -15.55 28.60 4.77
N GLN A 77 -16.45 29.18 3.99
CA GLN A 77 -16.74 30.63 4.00
C GLN A 77 -17.95 31.00 4.87
N GLY A 78 -18.70 30.01 5.39
CA GLY A 78 -19.85 30.26 6.25
C GLY A 78 -20.97 31.03 5.54
N ARG A 79 -21.24 30.69 4.27
CA ARG A 79 -22.33 31.34 3.52
C ARG A 79 -23.69 31.04 4.17
N VAL A 80 -24.59 32.00 4.06
CA VAL A 80 -25.97 31.92 4.56
C VAL A 80 -26.93 31.87 3.38
N ASN A 81 -28.08 31.23 3.57
CA ASN A 81 -29.12 31.18 2.54
C ASN A 81 -29.77 32.56 2.38
N GLU A 82 -29.99 32.99 1.15
CA GLU A 82 -30.87 34.13 0.86
C GLU A 82 -32.25 33.58 0.49
N PHE A 83 -33.26 34.06 1.23
CA PHE A 83 -34.65 33.73 0.98
C PHE A 83 -35.27 34.86 0.17
N VAL A 84 -36.04 34.49 -0.84
CA VAL A 84 -36.72 35.41 -1.74
C VAL A 84 -38.20 35.38 -1.42
N ASP A 85 -38.84 36.55 -1.32
CA ASP A 85 -40.28 36.62 -1.12
C ASP A 85 -41.03 36.02 -2.33
N PRO A 86 -41.82 34.95 -2.14
CA PRO A 86 -42.58 34.34 -3.24
C PRO A 86 -43.66 35.24 -3.83
N ASP A 87 -44.11 36.26 -3.08
CA ASP A 87 -45.14 37.20 -3.51
C ASP A 87 -44.56 38.39 -4.29
N ASP A 88 -43.24 38.61 -4.24
CA ASP A 88 -42.51 39.60 -5.04
C ASP A 88 -41.16 39.04 -5.55
N PRO A 89 -41.17 38.06 -6.48
CA PRO A 89 -39.95 37.45 -6.96
C PRO A 89 -39.16 38.40 -7.90
N PRO A 90 -37.82 38.34 -7.88
CA PRO A 90 -36.97 39.15 -8.73
C PRO A 90 -37.18 38.82 -10.21
N ALA A 91 -36.92 39.80 -11.08
CA ALA A 91 -37.15 39.70 -12.51
C ALA A 91 -36.50 38.44 -13.12
N GLY A 92 -37.31 37.58 -13.74
CA GLY A 92 -36.86 36.34 -14.37
C GLY A 92 -37.01 35.08 -13.51
N VAL A 93 -37.47 35.20 -12.26
CA VAL A 93 -37.76 34.06 -11.38
C VAL A 93 -39.28 33.94 -11.21
N THR A 94 -39.81 32.73 -11.39
CA THR A 94 -41.23 32.44 -11.18
C THR A 94 -41.54 32.21 -9.70
N LYS A 95 -42.78 32.47 -9.28
CA LYS A 95 -43.26 32.15 -7.91
C LYS A 95 -43.02 30.68 -7.54
N ALA A 96 -43.15 29.76 -8.50
CA ALA A 96 -42.88 28.34 -8.28
C ALA A 96 -41.39 28.07 -8.00
N GLU A 97 -40.47 28.77 -8.67
CA GLU A 97 -39.03 28.67 -8.43
C GLU A 97 -38.63 29.30 -7.09
N ALA A 98 -39.27 30.41 -6.69
CA ALA A 98 -39.06 31.02 -5.38
C ALA A 98 -39.46 30.06 -4.24
N LEU A 99 -40.67 29.48 -4.33
CA LEU A 99 -41.14 28.47 -3.36
C LEU A 99 -40.27 27.22 -3.33
N ALA A 100 -39.79 26.76 -4.49
CA ALA A 100 -38.89 25.61 -4.56
C ALA A 100 -37.53 25.88 -3.91
N ASN A 101 -37.04 27.12 -3.98
CA ASN A 101 -35.78 27.50 -3.33
C ASN A 101 -35.90 27.68 -1.81
N GLU A 102 -37.06 28.12 -1.32
CA GLU A 102 -37.38 28.12 0.12
C GLU A 102 -37.54 26.71 0.69
N ALA A 103 -38.19 25.81 -0.07
CA ALA A 103 -38.45 24.44 0.38
C ALA A 103 -37.17 23.60 0.55
N ASP A 104 -36.14 23.86 -0.25
CA ASP A 104 -34.87 23.16 -0.18
C ASP A 104 -33.72 24.18 -0.16
N PRO A 105 -33.39 24.78 1.00
CA PRO A 105 -32.39 25.83 1.08
C PRO A 105 -31.00 25.34 0.65
N CYS A 106 -30.15 26.25 0.19
CA CYS A 106 -28.82 25.90 -0.30
C CYS A 106 -27.93 25.19 0.73
N GLN A 107 -28.12 25.47 2.02
CA GLN A 107 -27.48 24.73 3.10
C GLN A 107 -27.83 23.24 3.09
N GLU A 108 -29.10 22.88 2.89
CA GLU A 108 -29.58 21.50 2.88
C GLU A 108 -28.97 20.75 1.69
N ARG A 109 -28.98 21.39 0.51
CA ARG A 109 -28.38 20.87 -0.73
C ARG A 109 -26.86 20.72 -0.62
N ALA A 110 -26.18 21.69 -0.03
CA ALA A 110 -24.74 21.64 0.24
C ALA A 110 -24.41 20.53 1.24
N ALA A 111 -25.18 20.39 2.32
CA ALA A 111 -25.00 19.34 3.32
C ALA A 111 -25.23 17.94 2.73
N ASN A 112 -26.28 17.75 1.92
CA ASN A 112 -26.58 16.47 1.29
C ASN A 112 -25.51 16.03 0.29
N ARG A 113 -24.81 16.98 -0.37
CA ARG A 113 -23.60 16.67 -1.16
C ARG A 113 -22.35 16.48 -0.30
N ALA A 114 -22.19 17.27 0.76
CA ALA A 114 -21.01 17.24 1.62
C ALA A 114 -20.90 15.94 2.43
N ARG A 115 -22.03 15.35 2.86
CA ARG A 115 -22.05 14.11 3.64
C ARG A 115 -21.35 12.93 2.95
N PRO A 116 -21.76 12.49 1.74
CA PRO A 116 -21.08 11.39 1.05
C PRO A 116 -19.67 11.77 0.63
N ALA A 117 -19.44 13.01 0.20
CA ALA A 117 -18.11 13.49 -0.16
C ALA A 117 -17.13 13.45 1.03
N GLY A 118 -17.58 13.93 2.20
CA GLY A 118 -16.83 13.91 3.44
C GLY A 118 -16.55 12.48 3.92
N ALA A 119 -17.51 11.56 3.78
CA ALA A 119 -17.31 10.15 4.08
C ALA A 119 -16.21 9.53 3.20
N LEU A 120 -16.18 9.84 1.90
CA LEU A 120 -15.14 9.37 0.98
C LEU A 120 -13.77 9.95 1.33
N VAL A 121 -13.69 11.25 1.65
CA VAL A 121 -12.44 11.90 2.06
C VAL A 121 -11.90 11.26 3.34
N ILE A 122 -12.72 11.19 4.39
CA ILE A 122 -12.29 10.65 5.69
C ILE A 122 -11.93 9.17 5.55
N GLY A 123 -12.81 8.37 4.95
CA GLY A 123 -12.61 6.93 4.77
C GLY A 123 -11.39 6.61 3.91
N GLY A 124 -11.23 7.29 2.76
CA GLY A 124 -10.08 7.12 1.87
C GLY A 124 -8.76 7.50 2.52
N THR A 125 -8.74 8.61 3.28
CA THR A 125 -7.53 9.08 3.98
C THR A 125 -7.13 8.12 5.10
N LEU A 126 -8.08 7.65 5.91
CA LEU A 126 -7.82 6.67 6.97
C LEU A 126 -7.30 5.35 6.39
N LEU A 127 -7.92 4.86 5.31
CA LEU A 127 -7.50 3.65 4.63
C LEU A 127 -6.05 3.77 4.12
N ALA A 128 -5.72 4.89 3.47
CA ALA A 128 -4.36 5.16 2.99
C ALA A 128 -3.34 5.25 4.13
N LEU A 129 -3.69 5.91 5.23
CA LEU A 129 -2.82 6.10 6.39
C LEU A 129 -2.53 4.75 7.08
N VAL A 130 -3.54 3.92 7.28
CA VAL A 130 -3.36 2.56 7.85
C VAL A 130 -2.48 1.71 6.93
N ALA A 131 -2.71 1.74 5.62
CA ALA A 131 -1.88 1.00 4.66
C ALA A 131 -0.41 1.44 4.73
N LEU A 132 -0.15 2.74 4.84
CA LEU A 132 1.20 3.30 4.94
C LEU A 132 1.89 2.88 6.24
N ILE A 133 1.18 2.87 7.38
CA ILE A 133 1.71 2.39 8.66
C ILE A 133 2.09 0.90 8.56
N VAL A 134 1.21 0.07 8.01
CA VAL A 134 1.46 -1.37 7.87
C VAL A 134 2.67 -1.62 6.98
N GLU A 135 2.76 -0.93 5.84
CA GLU A 135 3.89 -1.04 4.93
C GLU A 135 5.20 -0.56 5.58
N GLY A 136 5.15 0.55 6.31
CA GLY A 136 6.27 1.07 7.09
C GLY A 136 6.78 0.07 8.13
N PHE A 137 5.86 -0.59 8.84
CA PHE A 137 6.20 -1.63 9.81
C PHE A 137 6.83 -2.87 9.15
N LEU A 138 6.27 -3.32 8.02
CA LEU A 138 6.82 -4.43 7.24
C LEU A 138 8.24 -4.11 6.75
N ARG A 139 8.45 -2.95 6.11
CA ARG A 139 9.77 -2.50 5.65
C ARG A 139 10.76 -2.35 6.80
N HIS A 140 10.32 -1.78 7.93
CA HIS A 140 11.16 -1.61 9.12
C HIS A 140 11.59 -2.96 9.71
N SER A 141 10.67 -3.93 9.81
CA SER A 141 10.98 -5.26 10.34
C SER A 141 11.98 -6.02 9.46
N ILE A 142 11.82 -5.96 8.13
CA ILE A 142 12.75 -6.56 7.16
C ILE A 142 14.14 -5.91 7.28
N ASN A 143 14.20 -4.57 7.30
CA ASN A 143 15.46 -3.85 7.45
C ASN A 143 16.15 -4.15 8.78
N ARG A 144 15.38 -4.33 9.86
CA ARG A 144 15.92 -4.69 11.18
C ARG A 144 16.45 -6.12 11.20
N ALA A 145 15.75 -7.07 10.56
CA ALA A 145 16.21 -8.46 10.42
C ALA A 145 17.50 -8.53 9.59
N ALA A 146 17.56 -7.83 8.45
CA ALA A 146 18.76 -7.74 7.64
C ALA A 146 19.94 -7.15 8.43
N ARG A 147 19.74 -6.04 9.15
CA ARG A 147 20.79 -5.43 9.99
C ARG A 147 21.32 -6.38 11.08
N ARG A 148 20.46 -7.23 11.66
CA ARG A 148 20.88 -8.22 12.67
C ARG A 148 21.73 -9.35 12.06
N SER A 149 21.42 -9.82 10.85
CA SER A 149 22.22 -10.87 10.21
C SER A 149 23.63 -10.42 9.86
N TRP A 150 23.85 -9.14 9.53
CA TRP A 150 25.19 -8.59 9.30
C TRP A 150 26.04 -8.49 10.58
N LEU A 151 25.40 -8.40 11.74
CA LEU A 151 26.06 -8.26 13.03
C LEU A 151 26.28 -9.60 13.74
N THR A 152 25.76 -10.69 13.19
CA THR A 152 25.98 -12.02 13.76
C THR A 152 27.35 -12.51 13.27
N PRO A 153 28.37 -12.65 14.13
CA PRO A 153 29.64 -13.23 13.72
C PRO A 153 29.35 -14.62 13.14
N GLY A 154 29.96 -14.94 11.99
CA GLY A 154 29.88 -16.29 11.44
C GLY A 154 30.30 -17.32 12.50
N PRO A 155 29.76 -18.55 12.46
CA PRO A 155 30.18 -19.62 13.37
C PRO A 155 31.72 -19.66 13.46
N PRO A 156 32.31 -19.67 14.66
CA PRO A 156 33.75 -19.75 14.80
C PRO A 156 34.22 -21.05 14.12
N GLY A 157 35.05 -20.92 13.08
CA GLY A 157 35.63 -22.07 12.37
C GLY A 157 35.21 -22.28 10.91
N LEU A 158 34.38 -21.41 10.31
CA LEU A 158 34.19 -21.44 8.86
C LEU A 158 35.46 -20.91 8.17
N PRO A 159 36.10 -21.69 7.29
CA PRO A 159 37.22 -21.20 6.49
C PRO A 159 36.75 -20.01 5.64
N PRO A 160 37.61 -19.01 5.38
CA PRO A 160 37.28 -17.94 4.47
C PRO A 160 36.84 -18.52 3.13
N PRO A 161 35.87 -17.89 2.42
CA PRO A 161 35.50 -18.34 1.09
C PRO A 161 36.76 -18.40 0.21
N PRO A 162 36.91 -19.43 -0.64
CA PRO A 162 38.06 -19.53 -1.53
C PRO A 162 38.13 -18.23 -2.33
N ALA A 163 39.31 -17.60 -2.36
CA ALA A 163 39.56 -16.41 -3.14
C ALA A 163 39.04 -16.66 -4.56
N ALA A 164 38.21 -15.74 -5.08
CA ALA A 164 37.66 -15.84 -6.42
C ALA A 164 38.81 -16.15 -7.39
N ALA A 165 38.69 -17.25 -8.13
CA ALA A 165 39.71 -17.66 -9.08
C ALA A 165 39.98 -16.49 -10.05
N PRO A 166 41.26 -16.20 -10.36
CA PRO A 166 41.57 -15.15 -11.32
C PRO A 166 40.84 -15.44 -12.64
N PRO A 167 40.34 -14.41 -13.35
CA PRO A 167 39.68 -14.59 -14.62
C PRO A 167 40.62 -15.33 -15.60
N PRO A 168 40.09 -16.21 -16.46
CA PRO A 168 40.91 -16.89 -17.46
C PRO A 168 41.63 -15.87 -18.34
N SER A 169 42.92 -16.11 -18.58
CA SER A 169 43.73 -15.27 -19.46
C SER A 169 43.09 -15.20 -20.86
N PRO A 170 43.08 -14.03 -21.52
CA PRO A 170 42.57 -13.94 -22.88
C PRO A 170 43.40 -14.83 -23.83
N PRO A 171 42.78 -15.43 -24.86
CA PRO A 171 43.50 -16.23 -25.84
C PRO A 171 44.53 -15.39 -26.61
N PRO A 172 45.64 -16.00 -27.09
CA PRO A 172 46.63 -15.28 -27.89
C PRO A 172 46.00 -14.75 -29.17
N ALA A 173 46.25 -13.47 -29.47
CA ALA A 173 45.92 -12.88 -30.76
C ALA A 173 46.86 -13.46 -31.82
N TYR A 174 46.29 -14.01 -32.89
CA TYR A 174 47.00 -14.39 -34.13
C TYR A 174 47.07 -13.20 -35.09
#